data_AF-A0AB38C2S0-F1
#
_entry.id   AF-A0AB38C2S0-F1
#
_cell.length_a   1.000
_cell.length_b   1.000
_cell.length_c   1.000
_cell.angle_alpha   90.00
_cell.angle_beta   90.00
_cell.angle_gamma   90.00
#
_symmetry.space_group_name_H-M   'P 1'
#
loop_
_entity.id
_entity.type
_entity.pdbx_description
1 polymer ?
#
loop_
_entity_poly.entity_id
_entity_poly.type
_entity_poly.pdbx_seq_one_letter_code
_entity_poly.pdbx_strand_id
1 'polypeptide(L)'
;MMTVLTLEHFAARINETFIAASDGNAAFVLKEVQPLPSATLEGLMRKPFSLLFHHSSPILFSQKIFQMQHEAFGEVGIFLVPVARDSHGFLYQAVFN
;
A
#
# COMPACT_ATOMS: atom_id res chain seq x y z
N MET A 1 1.86 -22.58 0.16
CA MET A 1 0.54 -22.00 -0.20
C MET A 1 0.71 -20.50 -0.33
N MET A 2 0.23 -19.87 -1.41
CA MET A 2 0.24 -18.41 -1.53
C MET A 2 -0.86 -17.83 -0.64
N THR A 3 -0.49 -17.10 0.41
CA THR A 3 -1.45 -16.40 1.27
C THR A 3 -1.99 -15.18 0.53
N VAL A 4 -3.29 -15.15 0.31
CA VAL A 4 -3.97 -14.00 -0.32
C VAL A 4 -4.06 -12.89 0.73
N LEU A 5 -3.36 -11.77 0.49
CA LEU A 5 -3.44 -10.58 1.36
C LEU A 5 -4.85 -9.97 1.30
N THR A 6 -5.44 -9.66 2.45
CA THR A 6 -6.80 -9.10 2.53
C THR A 6 -6.80 -7.77 3.28
N LEU A 7 -7.94 -7.08 3.25
CA LEU A 7 -8.16 -5.84 3.99
C LEU A 7 -7.77 -5.99 5.46
N GLU A 8 -8.20 -7.08 6.11
CA GLU A 8 -8.02 -7.31 7.55
C GLU A 8 -6.54 -7.39 7.93
N HIS A 9 -5.72 -7.96 7.05
CA HIS A 9 -4.27 -8.02 7.25
C HIS A 9 -3.64 -6.63 7.36
N PHE A 10 -4.08 -5.68 6.54
CA PHE A 10 -3.57 -4.30 6.53
C PHE A 10 -4.26 -3.41 7.56
N ALA A 11 -5.55 -3.61 7.82
CA ALA A 11 -6.32 -2.80 8.78
C ALA A 11 -5.72 -2.87 10.19
N ALA A 12 -5.14 -4.02 10.55
CA ALA A 12 -4.42 -4.20 11.81
C ALA A 12 -3.05 -3.48 11.88
N ARG A 13 -2.61 -2.80 10.80
CA ARG A 13 -1.27 -2.20 10.64
C ARG A 13 -1.32 -0.72 10.25
N ILE A 14 -2.45 -0.05 10.51
CA ILE A 14 -2.56 1.40 10.29
C ILE A 14 -1.56 2.12 11.20
N ASN A 15 -0.88 3.12 10.63
CA ASN A 15 0.25 3.88 11.15
C ASN A 15 1.58 3.12 11.26
N GLU A 16 1.64 1.86 10.82
CA GLU A 16 2.91 1.14 10.71
C GLU A 16 3.65 1.53 9.42
N THR A 17 4.97 1.29 9.40
CA THR A 17 5.87 1.73 8.34
C THR A 17 6.33 0.55 7.50
N PHE A 18 6.19 0.70 6.19
CA PHE A 18 6.67 -0.24 5.17
C PHE A 18 7.92 0.36 4.52
N ILE A 19 8.99 -0.42 4.41
CA ILE A 19 10.29 0.05 3.92
C ILE A 19 10.56 -0.50 2.52
N ALA A 20 10.71 0.38 1.53
CA ALA A 20 11.15 0.00 0.19
C ALA A 20 12.69 0.00 0.12
N ALA A 21 13.31 -1.13 0.48
CA ALA A 21 14.76 -1.24 0.64
C ALA A 21 15.52 -0.97 -0.67
N SER A 22 15.00 -1.44 -1.80
CA SER A 22 15.57 -1.19 -3.14
C SER A 22 15.43 0.25 -3.62
N ASP A 23 14.68 1.09 -2.90
CA ASP A 23 14.38 2.48 -3.23
C ASP A 23 15.01 3.45 -2.21
N GLY A 24 16.23 3.13 -1.78
CA GLY A 24 16.97 3.93 -0.81
C GLY A 24 16.37 3.87 0.60
N ASN A 25 15.79 2.74 0.99
CA ASN A 25 15.08 2.55 2.26
C ASN A 25 13.92 3.55 2.45
N ALA A 26 13.22 3.89 1.38
CA ALA A 26 12.10 4.81 1.46
C ALA A 26 10.99 4.27 2.37
N ALA A 27 10.59 5.07 3.35
CA ALA A 27 9.59 4.72 4.35
C ALA A 27 8.19 5.20 3.94
N PHE A 28 7.23 4.27 3.90
CA PHE A 28 5.84 4.53 3.59
C PHE A 28 4.98 4.18 4.82
N VAL A 29 4.33 5.18 5.41
CA VAL A 29 3.44 4.97 6.56
C VAL A 29 2.05 4.65 6.06
N LEU A 30 1.48 3.50 6.44
CA LEU A 30 0.10 3.16 6.10
C LEU A 30 -0.85 4.08 6.87
N LYS A 31 -1.61 4.93 6.18
CA LYS A 31 -2.53 5.89 6.80
C LYS A 31 -3.96 5.39 6.82
N GLU A 32 -4.38 4.74 5.74
CA GLU A 32 -5.77 4.32 5.59
C GLU A 32 -5.87 2.96 4.91
N VAL A 33 -6.90 2.22 5.30
CA VAL A 33 -7.34 0.97 4.65
C VAL A 33 -8.84 1.09 4.46
N GLN A 34 -9.31 1.02 3.21
CA GLN A 34 -10.71 1.27 2.89
C GLN A 34 -11.26 0.15 1.99
N PRO A 35 -12.43 -0.45 2.32
CA PRO A 35 -13.09 -1.35 1.39
C PRO A 35 -13.55 -0.56 0.15
N LEU A 36 -13.43 -1.18 -1.01
CA LEU A 36 -13.96 -0.60 -2.25
C LEU A 36 -15.28 -1.30 -2.61
N PRO A 37 -16.23 -0.61 -3.27
CA PRO A 37 -17.43 -1.24 -3.78
C PRO A 37 -17.05 -2.37 -4.75
N SER A 38 -17.40 -3.60 -4.40
CA SER A 38 -17.34 -4.72 -5.35
C SER A 38 -18.62 -4.69 -6.19
N ALA A 39 -18.56 -4.16 -7.40
CA ALA A 39 -19.65 -4.32 -8.36
C ALA A 39 -19.66 -5.79 -8.84
N THR A 40 -20.08 -6.73 -7.98
CA THR A 40 -20.34 -8.15 -8.28
C THR A 40 -19.46 -8.72 -9.41
N LEU A 41 -18.14 -8.54 -9.31
CA LEU A 41 -17.20 -9.08 -10.29
C LEU A 41 -16.97 -10.54 -9.89
N GLU A 42 -17.65 -11.44 -10.60
CA GLU A 42 -17.37 -12.87 -10.50
C GLU A 42 -15.89 -13.12 -10.84
N GLY A 43 -15.20 -13.90 -10.01
CA GLY A 43 -13.79 -14.28 -10.23
C GLY A 43 -12.74 -13.46 -9.47
N LEU A 44 -13.11 -12.51 -8.61
CA LEU A 44 -12.15 -11.84 -7.72
C LEU A 44 -11.62 -12.79 -6.63
N MET A 45 -10.31 -12.74 -6.39
CA MET A 45 -9.64 -13.54 -5.38
C MET A 45 -9.90 -13.04 -3.95
N ARG A 46 -10.34 -11.78 -3.80
CA ARG A 46 -10.69 -11.14 -2.52
C ARG A 46 -11.73 -10.04 -2.72
N LYS A 47 -12.30 -9.54 -1.62
CA LYS A 47 -13.06 -8.28 -1.68
C LYS A 47 -12.09 -7.13 -1.96
N PRO A 48 -12.38 -6.23 -2.92
CA PRO A 48 -11.46 -5.17 -3.27
C PRO A 48 -11.33 -4.15 -2.15
N PHE A 49 -10.13 -3.61 -2.00
CA PHE A 49 -9.81 -2.58 -1.02
C PHE A 49 -8.67 -1.69 -1.51
N SER A 50 -8.59 -0.49 -0.96
CA SER A 50 -7.46 0.41 -1.17
C SER A 50 -6.66 0.62 0.11
N LEU A 51 -5.37 0.90 -0.08
CA LEU A 51 -4.46 1.36 0.95
C LEU A 51 -4.02 2.77 0.58
N LEU A 52 -3.89 3.66 1.57
CA LEU A 52 -3.27 4.97 1.40
C LEU A 52 -2.01 5.02 2.26
N PHE A 53 -0.88 5.28 1.63
CA PHE A 53 0.41 5.47 2.28
C PHE A 53 0.84 6.93 2.21
N HIS A 54 1.54 7.41 3.23
CA HIS A 54 2.23 8.69 3.21
C HIS A 54 3.75 8.46 3.17
N HIS A 55 4.44 9.20 2.30
CA HIS A 55 5.90 9.25 2.24
C HIS A 55 6.36 10.70 2.45
N SER A 56 7.23 10.92 3.43
CA SER A 56 7.61 12.28 3.87
C SER A 56 8.66 12.98 3.00
N SER A 57 9.21 12.30 2.00
CA SER A 57 10.19 12.92 1.11
C SER A 57 9.54 14.02 0.27
N PRO A 58 10.23 15.15 0.04
CA PRO A 58 9.79 16.16 -0.91
C PRO A 58 9.96 15.71 -2.37
N ILE A 59 10.59 14.56 -2.62
CA ILE A 59 10.80 13.99 -3.95
C ILE A 59 9.61 13.10 -4.30
N LEU A 60 9.00 13.36 -5.45
CA LEU A 60 7.95 12.52 -6.01
C LEU A 60 8.55 11.20 -6.49
N PHE A 61 7.99 10.08 -6.01
CA PHE A 61 8.31 8.76 -6.54
C PHE A 61 7.30 8.40 -7.62
N SER A 62 7.78 7.80 -8.72
CA SER A 62 6.91 7.42 -9.82
C SER A 62 6.01 6.24 -9.46
N GLN A 63 4.92 6.09 -10.19
CA GLN A 63 4.04 4.93 -10.11
C GLN A 63 4.79 3.66 -10.54
N LYS A 64 4.87 2.68 -9.64
CA LYS A 64 5.49 1.37 -9.89
C LYS A 64 5.17 0.37 -8.77
N ILE A 65 5.65 -0.85 -8.91
CA ILE A 65 5.70 -1.83 -7.82
C ILE A 65 6.92 -1.51 -6.95
N PHE A 66 6.68 -1.26 -5.66
CA PHE A 66 7.71 -1.17 -4.64
C PHE A 66 7.83 -2.51 -3.92
N GLN A 67 9.06 -3.01 -3.75
CA GLN A 67 9.32 -4.17 -2.89
C GLN A 67 9.38 -3.70 -1.45
N MET A 68 8.25 -3.81 -0.75
CA MET A 68 8.07 -3.31 0.59
C MET A 68 8.37 -4.39 1.63
N GLN A 69 9.16 -4.03 2.62
CA GLN A 69 9.48 -4.86 3.77
C GLN A 69 8.67 -4.40 4.99
N HIS A 70 8.10 -5.37 5.69
CA HIS A 70 7.30 -5.15 6.89
C HIS A 70 7.32 -6.40 7.77
N GLU A 71 7.40 -6.26 9.10
CA GLU A 71 7.56 -7.39 10.03
C GLU A 71 6.48 -8.48 9.86
N ALA A 72 5.23 -8.07 9.69
CA ALA A 72 4.12 -9.00 9.53
C ALA A 72 4.01 -9.67 8.14
N PHE A 73 4.66 -9.11 7.11
CA PHE A 73 4.49 -9.55 5.72
C PHE A 73 5.77 -10.11 5.10
N GLY A 74 6.93 -9.90 5.74
CA GLY A 74 8.22 -10.07 5.09
C GLY A 74 8.36 -9.07 3.95
N GLU A 75 8.72 -9.56 2.77
CA GLU A 75 8.81 -8.75 1.54
C GLU A 75 7.56 -8.95 0.68
N VAL A 76 6.94 -7.84 0.28
CA VAL A 76 5.75 -7.82 -0.57
C VAL A 76 5.86 -6.74 -1.65
N GLY A 77 5.61 -7.13 -2.89
CA GLY A 77 5.48 -6.18 -4.00
C GLY A 77 4.13 -5.45 -3.95
N ILE A 78 4.13 -4.15 -3.71
CA ILE A 78 2.92 -3.31 -3.70
C ILE A 78 2.99 -2.29 -4.84
N PHE A 79 2.00 -2.33 -5.72
CA PHE A 79 1.85 -1.32 -6.77
C PHE A 79 1.30 -0.03 -6.17
N LEU A 80 2.14 1.01 -6.15
CA LEU A 80 1.78 2.32 -5.63
C LEU A 80 1.64 3.34 -6.76
N VAL A 81 0.62 4.19 -6.62
CA VAL A 81 0.37 5.34 -7.49
C VAL A 81 0.39 6.61 -6.63
N PRO A 82 1.17 7.65 -6.95
CA PRO A 82 1.05 8.93 -6.26
C PRO A 82 -0.32 9.56 -6.59
N VAL A 83 -1.10 9.94 -5.58
CA VAL A 83 -2.46 10.46 -5.75
C VAL A 83 -2.63 11.90 -5.25
N ALA A 84 -1.77 12.36 -4.34
CA ALA A 84 -1.81 13.72 -3.83
C ALA A 84 -0.45 14.14 -3.25
N ARG A 85 -0.30 15.44 -3.04
CA ARG A 85 0.81 16.05 -2.30
C ARG A 85 0.22 16.92 -1.20
N ASP A 86 0.82 16.87 -0.01
CA ASP A 86 0.51 17.79 1.07
C ASP A 86 1.78 18.53 1.54
N SER A 87 1.69 19.28 2.64
CA SER A 87 2.82 20.00 3.22
C SER A 87 3.89 19.10 3.84
N HIS A 88 3.59 17.83 4.07
CA HIS A 88 4.43 16.86 4.76
C HIS A 88 5.00 15.77 3.84
N GLY A 89 4.55 15.71 2.57
CA GLY A 89 5.06 14.79 1.58
C GLY A 89 4.07 14.46 0.49
N PHE A 90 4.07 13.18 0.08
CA PHE A 90 3.20 12.66 -0.97
C PHE A 90 2.36 11.48 -0.44
N LEU A 91 1.13 11.41 -0.93
CA LEU A 91 0.21 10.30 -0.68
C LEU A 91 0.24 9.34 -1.86
N TYR A 92 0.29 8.04 -1.55
CA TYR A 92 0.35 6.95 -2.51
C TYR A 92 -0.76 5.95 -2.26
N GLN A 93 -1.44 5.53 -3.32
CA GLN A 93 -2.51 4.54 -3.23
C GLN A 93 -2.09 3.20 -3.81
N ALA A 94 -2.49 2.12 -3.15
CA ALA A 94 -2.56 0.78 -3.73
C ALA A 94 -4.02 0.33 -3.80
N VAL A 95 -4.37 -0.45 -4.83
CA VAL A 95 -5.67 -1.11 -4.94
C VAL A 95 -5.46 -2.61 -5.12
N PHE A 96 -6.15 -3.40 -4.31
CA PHE A 96 -6.16 -4.86 -4.38
C PHE A 96 -7.55 -5.30 -4.82
N ASN A 97 -7.60 -6.23 -5.79
CA ASN A 97 -8.80 -6.91 -6.28
C ASN A 97 -8.70 -8.43 -6.07
#